data_AF-A0A7X7WSL7-F1
#
_entry.id   AF-A0A7X7WSL7-F1
#
_cell.length_a   1.000
_cell.length_b   1.000
_cell.length_c   1.000
_cell.angle_alpha   90.00
_cell.angle_beta   90.00
_cell.angle_gamma   90.00
#
_symmetry.space_group_name_H-M   'P 1'
#
loop_
_entity.id
_entity.type
_entity.pdbx_description
1 polymer ?
#
loop_
_entity_poly.entity_id
_entity_poly.type
_entity_poly.pdbx_seq_one_letter_code
_entity_poly.pdbx_strand_id
1 'polypeptide(L)'
;ESINDNYIRFFFKGGGAAIDRRLRRVRLIAEILKHMDFNVKTTDDVVEASLMKYKKETIEEKLEIMGKFTVYTKQLDMVMYNDAITDGYIKQFIKQHIPKKSG
;
A
#
# COMPACT_ATOMS: atom_id res chain seq x y z
N GLU A 1 -13.29 12.69 -21.35
CA GLU A 1 -12.29 11.79 -20.72
C GLU A 1 -13.01 10.53 -20.25
N SER A 2 -12.54 9.34 -20.63
CA SER A 2 -13.15 8.08 -20.20
C SER A 2 -12.59 7.69 -18.83
N ILE A 3 -13.46 7.33 -17.88
CA ILE A 3 -13.08 6.84 -16.54
C ILE A 3 -12.18 5.58 -16.60
N ASN A 4 -12.16 4.88 -17.74
CA ASN A 4 -11.37 3.66 -17.94
C ASN A 4 -9.88 3.92 -18.26
N ASP A 5 -9.50 5.13 -18.68
CA ASP A 5 -8.12 5.42 -19.08
C ASP A 5 -7.23 5.77 -17.86
N ASN A 6 -7.85 6.16 -16.75
CA ASN A 6 -7.14 6.51 -15.52
C ASN A 6 -7.03 5.29 -14.60
N TYR A 7 -5.82 4.75 -14.49
CA TYR A 7 -5.53 3.63 -13.60
C TYR A 7 -4.16 3.76 -12.93
N ILE A 8 -4.03 3.17 -11.76
CA ILE A 8 -2.76 3.00 -11.05
C ILE A 8 -2.47 1.51 -11.01
N ARG A 9 -1.24 1.13 -11.35
CA ARG A 9 -0.68 -0.20 -11.07
C ARG A 9 0.48 -0.07 -10.11
N PHE A 10 0.52 -0.94 -9.12
CA PHE A 10 1.61 -1.05 -8.16
C PHE A 10 2.13 -2.48 -8.14
N PHE A 11 3.45 -2.60 -8.13
CA PHE A 11 4.15 -3.88 -8.06
C PHE A 11 5.25 -3.79 -7.02
N PHE A 12 5.34 -4.80 -6.16
CA PHE A 12 6.37 -4.92 -5.15
C PHE A 12 6.84 -6.37 -5.03
N LYS A 13 8.14 -6.57 -4.76
CA LYS A 13 8.75 -7.88 -4.47
C LYS A 13 9.66 -7.77 -3.24
N GLY A 14 9.58 -8.74 -2.34
CA GLY A 14 10.10 -8.76 -0.98
C GLY A 14 11.61 -8.62 -0.74
N GLY A 15 12.43 -8.44 -1.79
CA GLY A 15 13.86 -8.13 -1.67
C GLY A 15 14.68 -9.23 -0.95
N GLY A 16 15.89 -8.88 -0.50
CA GLY A 16 16.87 -9.83 0.05
C GLY A 16 16.79 -10.12 1.55
N ALA A 17 15.76 -9.64 2.26
CA ALA A 17 15.63 -9.84 3.71
C ALA A 17 15.24 -11.29 4.07
N ALA A 18 15.37 -11.68 5.35
CA ALA A 18 14.89 -12.98 5.83
C ALA A 18 13.37 -13.17 5.60
N ILE A 19 12.93 -14.41 5.36
CA ILE A 19 11.57 -14.74 4.92
C ILE A 19 10.48 -14.09 5.77
N ASP A 20 10.57 -14.18 7.10
CA ASP A 20 9.56 -13.61 8.01
C ASP A 20 9.46 -12.09 7.86
N ARG A 21 10.58 -11.40 7.59
CA ARG A 21 10.59 -9.94 7.37
C ARG A 21 9.96 -9.59 6.03
N ARG A 22 10.19 -10.41 4.99
CA ARG A 22 9.54 -10.24 3.68
C ARG A 22 8.03 -10.40 3.79
N LEU A 23 7.57 -11.44 4.48
CA LEU A 23 6.14 -11.71 4.67
C LEU A 23 5.44 -10.60 5.46
N ARG A 24 6.07 -10.07 6.52
CA ARG A 24 5.53 -8.91 7.26
C ARG A 24 5.42 -7.66 6.40
N ARG A 25 6.39 -7.43 5.53
CA ARG A 25 6.37 -6.28 4.60
C ARG A 25 5.29 -6.42 3.55
N VAL A 26 5.15 -7.62 2.96
CA VAL A 26 4.04 -7.94 2.06
C VAL A 26 2.70 -7.68 2.74
N ARG A 27 2.53 -8.13 3.99
CA ARG A 27 1.32 -7.87 4.78
C ARG A 27 1.08 -6.37 4.98
N LEU A 28 2.09 -5.61 5.40
CA LEU A 28 1.97 -4.16 5.59
C LEU A 28 1.53 -3.44 4.31
N ILE A 29 2.20 -3.73 3.19
CA ILE A 29 1.93 -3.14 1.88
C ILE A 29 0.52 -3.51 1.43
N ALA A 30 0.16 -4.79 1.49
CA ALA A 30 -1.14 -5.27 1.04
C ALA A 30 -2.30 -4.67 1.84
N GLU A 31 -2.18 -4.60 3.16
CA GLU A 31 -3.24 -4.05 4.02
C GLU A 31 -3.45 -2.55 3.80
N ILE A 32 -2.36 -1.77 3.66
CA ILE A 32 -2.49 -0.34 3.36
C ILE A 32 -3.13 -0.11 1.99
N LEU A 33 -2.71 -0.85 0.95
CA LEU A 33 -3.26 -0.73 -0.40
C LEU A 33 -4.76 -1.10 -0.46
N LYS A 34 -5.20 -2.12 0.29
CA LYS A 34 -6.63 -2.46 0.43
C LYS A 34 -7.43 -1.30 1.04
N HIS A 35 -6.90 -0.63 2.07
CA HIS A 35 -7.53 0.56 2.65
C HIS A 35 -7.56 1.76 1.70
N MET A 36 -6.68 1.77 0.69
CA MET A 36 -6.68 2.75 -0.40
C MET A 36 -7.59 2.35 -1.57
N ASP A 37 -8.42 1.31 -1.42
CA ASP A 37 -9.37 0.79 -2.42
C ASP A 37 -8.72 0.07 -3.62
N PHE A 38 -7.44 -0.30 -3.53
CA PHE A 38 -6.80 -1.11 -4.57
C PHE A 38 -7.32 -2.54 -4.54
N ASN A 39 -7.47 -3.15 -5.72
CA ASN A 39 -7.55 -4.59 -5.85
C ASN A 39 -6.13 -5.16 -5.66
N VAL A 40 -5.91 -5.99 -4.65
CA VAL A 40 -4.58 -6.49 -4.25
C VAL A 40 -4.52 -8.00 -4.38
N LYS A 41 -3.46 -8.50 -5.03
CA LYS A 41 -3.07 -9.91 -5.10
C LYS A 41 -1.68 -10.07 -4.49
N THR A 42 -1.54 -11.05 -3.61
CA THR A 42 -0.25 -11.41 -3.00
C THR A 42 0.12 -12.85 -3.34
N THR A 43 1.33 -13.06 -3.84
CA THR A 43 1.88 -14.40 -4.12
C THR A 43 3.29 -14.44 -3.54
N ASP A 44 3.53 -15.28 -2.54
CA ASP A 44 4.79 -15.35 -1.80
C ASP A 44 5.24 -13.98 -1.27
N ASP A 45 6.34 -13.45 -1.81
CA ASP A 45 6.90 -12.16 -1.45
C ASP A 45 6.51 -11.02 -2.41
N VAL A 46 5.56 -11.28 -3.32
CA VAL A 46 5.12 -10.36 -4.37
C VAL A 46 3.75 -9.77 -4.04
N VAL A 47 3.61 -8.47 -4.26
CA VAL A 47 2.33 -7.74 -4.23
C VAL A 47 2.08 -7.11 -5.58
N GLU A 48 0.95 -7.47 -6.19
CA GLU A 48 0.39 -6.83 -7.37
C GLU A 48 -0.89 -6.10 -6.95
N ALA A 49 -1.01 -4.82 -7.29
CA ALA A 49 -2.19 -4.05 -6.98
C ALA A 49 -2.62 -3.13 -8.11
N SER A 50 -3.93 -2.95 -8.29
CA SER A 50 -4.48 -2.03 -9.27
C SER A 50 -5.65 -1.23 -8.73
N LEU A 51 -5.75 0.02 -9.19
CA LEU A 51 -6.86 0.93 -8.95
C LEU A 51 -7.35 1.41 -10.31
N MET A 52 -8.62 1.19 -10.63
CA MET A 52 -9.23 1.54 -11.92
C MET A 52 -10.63 2.10 -11.67
N LYS A 53 -11.21 2.75 -12.69
CA LYS A 53 -12.58 3.28 -12.67
C LYS A 53 -12.81 4.46 -11.72
N TYR A 54 -11.80 5.31 -11.56
CA TYR A 54 -11.90 6.55 -10.78
C TYR A 54 -11.80 7.78 -11.68
N LYS A 55 -12.38 8.89 -11.23
CA LYS A 55 -12.18 10.20 -11.87
C LYS A 55 -10.74 10.66 -11.69
N LYS A 56 -10.28 11.53 -12.59
CA LYS A 56 -8.92 12.09 -12.58
C LYS A 56 -8.54 12.69 -11.22
N GLU A 57 -9.40 13.53 -10.65
CA GLU A 57 -9.18 14.18 -9.34
C GLU A 57 -8.90 13.14 -8.23
N THR A 58 -9.70 12.07 -8.16
CA THR A 58 -9.48 10.99 -7.18
C THR A 58 -8.18 10.24 -7.44
N ILE A 59 -7.78 10.06 -8.71
CA ILE A 59 -6.51 9.42 -9.05
C ILE A 59 -5.33 10.31 -8.62
N GLU A 60 -5.42 11.62 -8.80
CA GLU A 60 -4.40 12.59 -8.35
C GLU A 60 -4.23 12.56 -6.82
N GLU A 61 -5.34 12.56 -6.05
CA GLU A 61 -5.30 12.39 -4.60
C GLU A 61 -4.64 11.06 -4.18
N LYS A 62 -5.01 9.96 -4.86
CA LYS A 62 -4.42 8.64 -4.58
C LYS A 62 -2.94 8.61 -4.93
N LEU A 63 -2.50 9.27 -6.00
CA LEU A 63 -1.09 9.40 -6.37
C LEU A 63 -0.28 10.16 -5.32
N GLU A 64 -0.84 11.20 -4.71
CA GLU A 64 -0.17 11.91 -3.61
C GLU A 64 0.05 10.98 -2.39
N ILE A 65 -0.98 10.22 -2.01
CA ILE A 65 -0.88 9.23 -0.92
C ILE A 65 0.11 8.13 -1.30
N MET A 66 0.15 7.68 -2.56
CA MET A 66 1.12 6.69 -3.05
C MET A 66 2.57 7.18 -2.95
N GLY A 67 2.83 8.47 -3.14
CA GLY A 67 4.14 9.07 -2.90
C GLY A 67 4.57 8.92 -1.44
N LYS A 68 3.70 9.29 -0.50
CA LYS A 68 3.92 9.13 0.96
C LYS A 68 4.11 7.66 1.34
N PHE A 69 3.27 6.78 0.78
CA PHE A 69 3.34 5.33 0.95
C PHE A 69 4.69 4.75 0.50
N THR A 70 5.20 5.19 -0.65
CA THR A 70 6.47 4.70 -1.19
C THR A 70 7.66 5.06 -0.29
N VAL A 71 7.67 6.29 0.26
CA VAL A 71 8.70 6.70 1.22
C VAL A 71 8.57 5.91 2.53
N TYR A 72 7.35 5.80 3.05
CA TYR A 72 7.06 5.11 4.31
C TYR A 72 7.50 3.65 4.28
N THR A 73 7.10 2.90 3.24
CA THR A 73 7.43 1.48 3.09
C THR A 73 8.93 1.21 2.97
N LYS A 74 9.69 2.09 2.28
CA LYS A 74 11.15 1.98 2.17
C LYS A 74 11.86 2.20 3.52
N GLN A 75 11.36 3.10 4.37
CA GLN A 75 11.97 3.39 5.67
C GLN A 75 11.76 2.24 6.68
N LEU A 76 10.67 1.48 6.54
CA LEU A 76 10.31 0.40 7.46
C LEU A 76 11.09 -0.90 7.23
N ASP A 77 11.97 -0.92 6.24
CA ASP A 77 12.72 -2.10 5.84
C ASP A 77 13.56 -2.70 6.97
N MET A 78 14.05 -1.85 7.88
CA MET A 78 14.93 -2.25 8.98
C MET A 78 14.20 -2.49 10.32
N VAL A 79 12.93 -2.10 10.48
CA VAL A 79 12.28 -1.99 11.82
C VAL A 79 11.17 -3.03 12.07
N MET A 80 10.76 -3.79 11.05
CA MET A 80 9.74 -4.84 11.22
C MET A 80 10.34 -6.12 11.81
N TYR A 81 10.15 -6.32 13.11
CA TYR A 81 10.63 -7.49 13.85
C TYR A 81 9.51 -8.39 14.41
N ASN A 82 8.29 -7.86 14.58
CA ASN A 82 7.13 -8.63 15.04
C ASN A 82 5.81 -8.06 14.46
N ASP A 83 4.74 -8.83 14.63
CA ASP A 83 3.43 -8.52 14.02
C ASP A 83 2.73 -7.33 14.68
N ALA A 84 2.93 -7.13 15.99
CA ALA A 84 2.37 -5.98 16.71
C ALA A 84 2.92 -4.64 16.21
N ILE A 85 4.23 -4.60 15.91
CA ILE A 85 4.89 -3.44 15.30
C ILE A 85 4.34 -3.21 13.89
N THR A 86 4.20 -4.28 13.09
CA THR A 86 3.59 -4.21 11.76
C THR A 86 2.18 -3.61 11.81
N ASP A 87 1.34 -4.09 12.73
CA ASP A 87 -0.02 -3.56 12.93
C ASP A 87 -0.02 -2.09 13.35
N GLY A 88 0.92 -1.71 14.22
CA GLY A 88 1.13 -0.32 14.63
C GLY A 88 1.42 0.59 13.44
N TYR A 89 2.34 0.19 12.57
CA TYR A 89 2.70 0.96 11.38
C TYR A 89 1.56 1.03 10.34
N ILE A 90 0.78 -0.04 10.17
CA ILE A 90 -0.42 -0.02 9.31
C ILE A 90 -1.40 1.03 9.84
N LYS A 91 -1.76 0.94 11.12
CA LYS A 91 -2.71 1.86 11.77
C LYS A 91 -2.23 3.31 11.72
N GLN A 92 -0.95 3.53 11.95
CA GLN A 92 -0.34 4.86 11.90
C GLN A 92 -0.46 5.47 10.50
N PHE A 93 -0.10 4.73 9.46
CA PHE A 93 -0.18 5.22 8.08
C PHE A 93 -1.62 5.57 7.69
N ILE A 94 -2.56 4.67 7.97
CA ILE A 94 -3.99 4.89 7.66
C ILE A 94 -4.48 6.15 8.37
N LYS A 95 -4.21 6.29 9.68
CA LYS A 95 -4.66 7.45 10.46
C LYS A 95 -4.09 8.77 9.93
N GLN A 96 -2.85 8.78 9.46
CA GLN A 96 -2.15 10.00 9.05
C GLN A 96 -2.45 10.41 7.61
N HIS A 97 -2.74 9.45 6.72
CA HIS A 97 -2.71 9.72 5.28
C HIS A 97 -3.96 9.27 4.52
N ILE A 98 -4.80 8.41 5.10
CA ILE A 98 -6.03 7.96 4.44
C ILE A 98 -7.20 8.71 5.09
N PRO A 99 -7.87 9.63 4.36
CA PRO A 99 -9.04 10.31 4.90
C PRO A 99 -10.12 9.30 5.25
N LYS A 100 -10.79 9.50 6.39
CA LYS A 100 -11.95 8.68 6.74
C LYS A 100 -13.01 8.90 5.66
N LYS A 101 -13.56 7.82 5.11
CA LYS A 101 -14.76 7.92 4.28
C LYS A 101 -15.86 8.52 5.16
N SER A 102 -16.19 9.79 4.93
CA SER A 102 -17.43 10.36 5.43
C SER A 102 -18.55 9.57 4.77
N GLY A 103 -19.24 8.76 5.57
CA GLY A 103 -20.46 8.08 5.15
C GLY A 103 -21.57 9.08 4.87
#